data_AF-A0A8J6QXF7-F1
#
_entry.id   AF-A0A8J6QXF7-F1
#
_cell.length_a   1.000
_cell.length_b   1.000
_cell.length_c   1.000
_cell.angle_alpha   90.00
_cell.angle_beta   90.00
_cell.angle_gamma   90.00
#
_symmetry.space_group_name_H-M   'P 1'
#
loop_
_entity.id
_entity.type
_entity.pdbx_description
1 polymer ?
#
loop_
_entity_poly.entity_id
_entity_poly.type
_entity_poly.pdbx_seq_one_letter_code
_entity_poly.pdbx_strand_id
1 'polypeptide(L)'
;MKKIPFFRRQYIVDKGTFQGKFLIPFMLSWFLAAGLSTVFFNYMVHREIDKLLWRAHVTIDTTDQIIGQIFLYTVGLTFALIVILVAGSCWFIRQKSNGVAIRLVKDLEMVATGDFSKQIWLRKNDEFKEVAAALNDFIAEKRATYQQLHSGLNQLVSRVYNAELATARRQLTNEDLKLLTELAGKLRQQLK
;
A
#
# COMPACT_ATOMS: atom_id res chain seq x y z
N MET A 1 35.87 -18.23 1.21
CA MET A 1 34.50 -18.38 1.75
C MET A 1 33.77 -17.04 1.63
N LYS A 2 32.65 -17.01 0.87
CA LYS A 2 31.89 -15.80 0.54
C LYS A 2 31.01 -15.44 1.76
N LYS A 3 31.28 -14.31 2.42
CA LYS A 3 30.48 -13.83 3.56
C LYS A 3 29.11 -13.39 3.04
N ILE A 4 28.06 -14.11 3.42
CA ILE A 4 26.67 -13.74 3.11
C ILE A 4 26.29 -12.61 4.07
N PRO A 5 25.94 -11.40 3.60
CA PRO A 5 25.55 -10.31 4.49
C PRO A 5 24.18 -10.62 5.09
N PHE A 6 24.13 -10.75 6.42
CA PHE A 6 22.88 -10.85 7.17
C PHE A 6 22.17 -9.49 7.16
N PHE A 7 21.18 -9.30 6.28
CA PHE A 7 20.24 -8.20 6.38
C PHE A 7 19.41 -8.38 7.66
N ARG A 8 19.61 -7.50 8.65
CA ARG A 8 18.74 -7.42 9.84
C ARG A 8 17.31 -7.14 9.37
N ARG A 9 16.40 -8.09 9.59
CA ARG A 9 14.97 -7.92 9.31
C ARG A 9 14.43 -6.79 10.19
N GLN A 10 14.27 -5.61 9.60
CA GLN A 10 13.49 -4.54 10.18
C GLN A 10 12.02 -4.87 9.91
N TYR A 11 11.30 -5.34 10.94
CA TYR A 11 9.87 -5.68 10.84
C TYR A 11 8.96 -4.44 10.69
N ILE A 12 9.54 -3.24 10.80
CA ILE A 12 8.86 -1.96 10.61
C ILE A 12 9.52 -1.30 9.40
N VAL A 13 8.98 -1.57 8.22
CA VAL A 13 9.55 -1.11 6.93
C VAL A 13 9.29 0.38 6.72
N ASP A 14 8.27 0.96 7.35
CA ASP A 14 8.09 2.41 7.37
C ASP A 14 7.32 2.88 8.62
N LYS A 15 8.02 3.54 9.55
CA LYS A 15 7.45 4.05 10.81
C LYS A 15 6.51 5.24 10.61
N GLY A 16 6.57 5.91 9.45
CA GLY A 16 5.99 7.25 9.28
C GLY A 16 4.66 7.35 8.53
N THR A 17 4.33 6.42 7.63
CA THR A 17 3.34 6.71 6.58
C THR A 17 2.09 5.84 6.62
N PHE A 18 2.22 4.52 6.82
CA PHE A 18 1.09 3.58 6.80
C PHE A 18 0.83 2.99 8.19
N GLN A 19 1.75 2.17 8.72
CA GLN A 19 1.52 1.37 9.92
C GLN A 19 1.12 2.20 11.15
N GLY A 20 1.79 3.33 11.41
CA GLY A 20 1.43 4.22 12.52
C GLY A 20 0.05 4.86 12.39
N LYS A 21 -0.32 5.30 11.18
CA LYS A 21 -1.61 5.96 10.94
C LYS A 21 -2.80 5.01 11.03
N PHE A 22 -2.60 3.70 10.85
CA PHE A 22 -3.63 2.68 11.07
C PHE A 22 -3.65 2.17 12.50
N LEU A 23 -2.48 1.85 13.04
CA LEU A 23 -2.36 1.19 14.32
C LEU A 23 -2.76 2.13 15.47
N ILE A 24 -2.36 3.40 15.41
CA ILE A 24 -2.65 4.37 16.47
C ILE A 24 -4.16 4.57 16.70
N PRO A 25 -4.99 4.92 15.68
CA PRO A 25 -6.43 5.09 15.91
C PRO A 25 -7.12 3.77 16.28
N PHE A 26 -6.64 2.63 15.77
CA PHE A 26 -7.17 1.32 16.15
C PHE A 26 -6.90 1.00 17.63
N MET A 27 -5.67 1.21 18.10
CA MET A 27 -5.32 1.07 19.51
C MET A 27 -6.08 2.07 20.38
N LEU A 28 -6.19 3.32 19.96
CA LEU A 28 -6.96 4.34 20.67
C LEU A 28 -8.44 3.95 20.80
N SER A 29 -9.04 3.42 19.73
CA SER A 29 -10.41 2.90 19.76
C SER A 29 -10.56 1.75 20.76
N TRP A 30 -9.58 0.84 20.82
CA TRP A 30 -9.57 -0.24 21.81
C TRP A 30 -9.48 0.29 23.25
N PHE A 31 -8.59 1.25 23.50
CA PHE A 31 -8.47 1.89 24.81
C PHE A 31 -9.76 2.62 25.22
N LEU A 32 -10.41 3.31 24.29
CA LEU A 32 -11.70 3.96 24.54
C LEU A 32 -12.80 2.95 24.88
N ALA A 33 -12.87 1.84 24.15
CA ALA A 33 -13.83 0.76 24.43
C ALA A 33 -13.61 0.15 25.81
N ALA A 34 -12.36 -0.15 26.16
CA ALA A 34 -11.99 -0.70 27.47
C ALA A 34 -12.27 0.29 28.61
N GLY A 35 -11.98 1.58 28.40
CA GLY A 35 -12.28 2.64 29.37
C GLY A 35 -13.79 2.78 29.60
N LEU A 36 -14.57 2.86 28.52
CA LEU A 36 -16.03 2.97 28.60
C LEU A 36 -16.66 1.75 29.29
N SER A 37 -16.18 0.55 28.96
CA SER A 37 -16.55 -0.70 29.63
C SER A 37 -16.27 -0.65 31.13
N THR A 38 -15.09 -0.16 31.53
CA THR A 38 -14.69 -0.12 32.94
C THR A 38 -15.55 0.85 33.73
N VAL A 39 -15.84 2.03 33.17
CA VAL A 39 -16.74 3.02 33.80
C VAL A 39 -18.16 2.46 33.93
N PHE A 40 -18.66 1.82 32.87
CA PHE A 40 -19.99 1.20 32.89
C PHE A 40 -20.09 0.08 33.93
N PHE A 41 -19.08 -0.79 34.02
CA PHE A 41 -18.99 -1.83 35.04
C PHE A 41 -19.04 -1.23 36.44
N ASN A 42 -18.19 -0.24 36.71
CA ASN A 42 -18.10 0.39 38.03
C ASN A 42 -19.43 1.03 38.44
N TYR A 43 -20.10 1.72 37.50
CA TYR A 43 -21.42 2.32 37.71
C TYR A 43 -22.49 1.25 38.05
N MET A 44 -22.54 0.14 37.30
CA MET A 44 -23.48 -0.95 37.56
C MET A 44 -23.24 -1.60 38.92
N VAL A 45 -21.97 -1.86 39.26
CA VAL A 45 -21.59 -2.44 40.55
C VAL A 45 -21.96 -1.53 41.71
N HIS A 46 -21.67 -0.23 41.63
CA HIS A 46 -22.06 0.72 42.69
C HIS A 46 -23.58 0.75 42.86
N ARG A 47 -24.34 0.83 41.76
CA ARG A 47 -25.80 0.86 41.82
C ARG A 47 -26.39 -0.42 42.43
N GLU A 48 -25.80 -1.58 42.15
CA GLU A 48 -26.31 -2.83 42.71
C GLU A 48 -25.91 -3.01 44.19
N ILE A 49 -24.69 -2.61 44.56
CA ILE A 49 -24.25 -2.57 45.96
C ILE A 49 -25.13 -1.61 46.78
N ASP A 50 -25.44 -0.42 46.26
CA ASP A 50 -26.31 0.55 46.94
C ASP A 50 -27.71 -0.04 47.19
N LYS A 51 -28.30 -0.72 46.20
CA LYS A 51 -29.60 -1.40 46.38
C LYS A 51 -29.54 -2.50 47.44
N LEU A 52 -28.43 -3.23 47.51
CA LEU A 52 -28.25 -4.29 48.50
C LEU A 52 -28.03 -3.72 49.91
N LEU A 53 -27.23 -2.64 50.03
CA LEU A 53 -27.06 -1.90 51.29
C LEU A 53 -28.40 -1.33 51.79
N TRP A 54 -29.24 -0.79 50.90
CA TRP A 54 -30.57 -0.31 51.25
C TRP A 54 -31.57 -1.45 51.56
N ARG A 55 -31.35 -2.65 51.04
CA ARG A 55 -32.13 -3.86 51.37
C ARG A 55 -31.56 -4.67 52.54
N ALA A 56 -30.43 -4.27 53.11
CA ALA A 56 -29.75 -4.99 54.19
C ALA A 56 -30.45 -4.79 55.55
N HIS A 57 -31.70 -5.25 55.62
CA HIS A 57 -32.19 -6.08 56.71
C HIS A 57 -32.28 -7.56 56.28
N VAL A 58 -31.74 -7.94 55.11
CA VAL A 58 -31.82 -9.31 54.57
C VAL A 58 -30.42 -9.87 54.35
N THR A 59 -30.23 -11.06 54.92
CA THR A 59 -29.05 -11.92 54.90
C THR A 59 -28.56 -12.17 53.47
N ILE A 60 -27.26 -11.95 53.25
CA ILE A 60 -26.59 -12.14 51.96
C ILE A 60 -26.44 -13.64 51.73
N ASP A 61 -27.28 -14.24 50.87
CA ASP A 61 -27.19 -15.67 50.61
C ASP A 61 -26.09 -16.06 49.60
N THR A 62 -25.66 -15.19 48.67
CA THR A 62 -24.38 -15.38 47.93
C THR A 62 -23.96 -14.14 47.12
N THR A 63 -22.87 -13.48 47.51
CA THR A 63 -22.30 -12.32 46.79
C THR A 63 -21.86 -12.66 45.36
N ASP A 64 -21.45 -13.91 45.11
CA ASP A 64 -20.99 -14.38 43.80
C ASP A 64 -22.08 -14.39 42.73
N GLN A 65 -23.33 -14.67 43.09
CA GLN A 65 -24.41 -14.78 42.10
C GLN A 65 -24.79 -13.40 41.53
N ILE A 66 -24.72 -12.37 42.38
CA ILE A 66 -25.03 -10.99 42.00
C ILE A 66 -23.87 -10.40 41.18
N ILE A 67 -22.63 -10.57 41.65
CA ILE A 67 -21.45 -10.08 40.90
C ILE A 67 -21.30 -10.83 39.58
N GLY A 68 -21.55 -12.13 39.55
CA GLY A 68 -21.48 -12.95 38.34
C GLY A 68 -22.46 -12.51 37.26
N GLN A 69 -23.69 -12.16 37.63
CA GLN A 69 -24.68 -11.68 36.66
C GLN A 69 -24.33 -10.29 36.11
N ILE A 70 -23.87 -9.35 36.95
CA ILE A 70 -23.40 -8.03 36.51
C ILE A 70 -22.18 -8.17 35.60
N PHE A 71 -21.26 -9.08 35.93
CA PHE A 71 -20.07 -9.37 35.13
C PHE A 71 -20.47 -9.89 33.74
N LEU A 72 -21.42 -10.81 33.65
CA LEU A 72 -21.90 -11.36 32.38
C LEU A 72 -22.49 -10.25 31.47
N TYR A 73 -23.34 -9.38 32.03
CA TYR A 73 -23.93 -8.26 31.27
C TYR A 73 -22.87 -7.28 30.80
N THR A 74 -21.89 -6.98 31.65
CA THR A 74 -20.81 -6.06 31.32
C THR A 74 -19.93 -6.63 30.22
N VAL A 75 -19.46 -7.87 30.36
CA VAL A 75 -18.65 -8.53 29.34
C VAL A 75 -19.41 -8.63 28.01
N GLY A 76 -20.71 -8.94 28.04
CA GLY A 76 -21.55 -8.96 26.85
C GLY A 76 -21.64 -7.59 26.17
N LEU A 77 -21.85 -6.51 26.93
CA LEU A 77 -21.86 -5.15 26.40
C LEU A 77 -20.51 -4.75 25.81
N THR A 78 -19.41 -5.04 26.52
CA THR A 78 -18.05 -4.74 26.08
C THR A 78 -17.70 -5.47 24.79
N PHE A 79 -18.08 -6.74 24.70
CA PHE A 79 -17.89 -7.53 23.50
C PHE A 79 -18.67 -6.95 22.32
N ALA A 80 -19.94 -6.58 22.53
CA ALA A 80 -20.75 -5.94 21.50
C ALA A 80 -20.12 -4.62 21.02
N LEU A 81 -19.65 -3.77 21.94
CA LEU A 81 -18.96 -2.52 21.60
C LEU A 81 -17.68 -2.75 20.80
N ILE A 82 -16.87 -3.74 21.21
CA ILE A 82 -15.66 -4.12 20.48
C ILE A 82 -16.00 -4.58 19.06
N VAL A 83 -17.00 -5.45 18.90
CA VAL A 83 -17.41 -5.93 17.57
C VAL A 83 -17.85 -4.78 16.68
N ILE A 84 -18.63 -3.83 17.20
CA ILE A 84 -19.07 -2.65 16.46
C ILE A 84 -17.88 -1.78 16.03
N LEU A 85 -16.96 -1.51 16.95
CA LEU A 85 -15.78 -0.68 16.66
C LEU A 85 -14.82 -1.34 15.65
N VAL A 86 -14.60 -2.66 15.78
CA VAL A 86 -13.79 -3.43 14.83
C VAL A 86 -14.46 -3.46 13.47
N ALA A 87 -15.75 -3.78 13.39
CA ALA A 87 -16.49 -3.80 12.13
C ALA A 87 -16.50 -2.43 11.44
N GLY A 88 -16.74 -1.35 12.20
CA GLY A 88 -16.69 0.01 11.71
C GLY A 88 -15.30 0.41 11.19
N SER A 89 -14.25 0.06 11.93
CA SER A 89 -12.86 0.30 11.52
C SER A 89 -12.50 -0.45 10.24
N CYS A 90 -12.85 -1.73 10.15
CA CYS A 90 -12.63 -2.54 8.94
C CYS A 90 -13.39 -1.99 7.73
N TRP A 91 -14.64 -1.57 7.90
CA TRP A 91 -15.44 -0.97 6.84
C TRP A 91 -14.83 0.35 6.35
N PHE A 92 -14.42 1.22 7.27
CA PHE A 92 -13.77 2.49 6.96
C PHE A 92 -12.47 2.29 6.15
N ILE A 93 -11.62 1.37 6.61
CA ILE A 93 -10.35 1.03 5.93
C ILE A 93 -10.63 0.48 4.53
N ARG A 94 -11.60 -0.45 4.40
CA ARG A 94 -11.97 -1.05 3.11
C ARG A 94 -12.40 0.01 2.11
N GLN A 95 -13.29 0.93 2.49
CA GLN A 95 -13.81 1.95 1.58
C GLN A 95 -12.70 2.88 1.08
N LYS A 96 -11.82 3.30 1.99
CA LYS A 96 -10.73 4.22 1.64
C LYS A 96 -9.66 3.53 0.77
N SER A 97 -9.28 2.30 1.11
CA SER A 97 -8.21 1.57 0.44
C SER A 97 -8.61 1.08 -0.96
N ASN A 98 -9.82 0.52 -1.11
CA ASN A 98 -10.28 -0.04 -2.39
C ASN A 98 -10.35 1.01 -3.51
N GLY A 99 -10.82 2.21 -3.21
CA GLY A 99 -10.96 3.26 -4.23
C GLY A 99 -9.62 3.75 -4.78
N VAL A 100 -8.55 3.72 -3.97
CA VAL A 100 -7.21 4.08 -4.41
C VAL A 100 -6.57 2.92 -5.18
N ALA A 101 -6.69 1.69 -4.67
CA ALA A 101 -6.15 0.50 -5.32
C ALA A 101 -6.73 0.27 -6.73
N ILE A 102 -8.05 0.42 -6.89
CA ILE A 102 -8.70 0.26 -8.20
C ILE A 102 -8.22 1.31 -9.20
N ARG A 103 -7.99 2.55 -8.76
CA ARG A 103 -7.44 3.60 -9.64
C ARG A 103 -6.01 3.29 -10.06
N LEU A 104 -5.16 2.85 -9.12
CA LEU A 104 -3.80 2.41 -9.44
C LEU A 104 -3.78 1.30 -10.47
N VAL A 105 -4.65 0.30 -10.35
CA VAL A 105 -4.75 -0.78 -11.34
C VAL A 105 -5.12 -0.25 -12.71
N LYS A 106 -6.13 0.63 -12.81
CA LYS A 106 -6.52 1.25 -14.09
C LYS A 106 -5.41 2.09 -14.71
N ASP A 107 -4.68 2.83 -13.89
CA ASP A 107 -3.55 3.64 -14.36
C ASP A 107 -2.40 2.74 -14.86
N LEU A 108 -2.14 1.63 -14.17
CA LEU A 108 -1.19 0.60 -14.59
C LEU A 108 -1.61 -0.11 -15.88
N GLU A 109 -2.90 -0.41 -16.06
CA GLU A 109 -3.43 -0.98 -17.30
C GLU A 109 -3.19 -0.03 -18.48
N MET A 110 -3.37 1.28 -18.30
CA MET A 110 -3.03 2.27 -19.33
C MET A 110 -1.54 2.26 -19.65
N VAL A 111 -0.66 2.25 -18.65
CA VAL A 111 0.79 2.14 -18.86
C VAL A 111 1.16 0.83 -19.57
N ALA A 112 0.47 -0.27 -19.27
CA ALA A 112 0.69 -1.56 -19.93
C ALA A 112 0.33 -1.55 -21.41
N THR A 113 -0.59 -0.67 -21.86
CA THR A 113 -0.88 -0.47 -23.30
C THR A 113 0.23 0.27 -24.05
N GLY A 114 1.28 0.72 -23.38
CA GLY A 114 2.44 1.39 -23.98
C GLY A 114 2.34 2.92 -24.04
N ASP A 115 1.25 3.51 -23.52
CA ASP A 115 1.19 4.96 -23.33
C ASP A 115 1.92 5.37 -22.04
N PHE A 116 3.22 5.63 -22.18
CA PHE A 116 4.05 6.13 -21.09
C PHE A 116 3.92 7.64 -20.89
N SER A 117 3.01 8.36 -21.56
CA SER A 117 2.94 9.84 -21.53
C SER A 117 2.31 10.37 -20.24
N LYS A 118 1.50 9.56 -19.57
CA LYS A 118 0.77 9.93 -18.35
C LYS A 118 1.57 9.65 -17.09
N GLN A 119 1.35 10.47 -16.06
CA GLN A 119 1.84 10.24 -14.71
C GLN A 119 0.68 9.76 -13.83
N ILE A 120 0.98 8.84 -12.93
CA ILE A 120 0.04 8.32 -11.93
C ILE A 120 -0.04 9.34 -10.78
N TRP A 121 -1.22 9.93 -10.57
CA TRP A 121 -1.42 10.96 -9.55
C TRP A 121 -2.37 10.48 -8.46
N LEU A 122 -1.86 10.38 -7.22
CA LEU A 122 -2.65 10.06 -6.02
C LEU A 122 -2.88 11.29 -5.17
N ARG A 123 -3.98 11.32 -4.41
CA ARG A 123 -4.31 12.46 -3.55
C ARG A 123 -3.30 12.59 -2.40
N LYS A 124 -3.18 13.80 -1.85
CA LYS A 124 -2.24 14.13 -0.77
C LYS A 124 -2.44 13.29 0.52
N ASN A 125 -3.58 12.66 0.73
CA ASN A 125 -3.83 11.84 1.93
C ASN A 125 -4.02 10.35 1.63
N ASP A 126 -3.72 9.92 0.40
CA ASP A 126 -3.79 8.51 0.02
C ASP A 126 -2.59 7.74 0.59
N GLU A 127 -2.84 6.46 0.90
CA GLU A 127 -1.91 5.58 1.59
C GLU A 127 -0.82 5.00 0.68
N PHE A 128 -1.08 4.96 -0.63
CA PHE A 128 -0.24 4.30 -1.63
C PHE A 128 0.69 5.27 -2.36
N LYS A 129 0.99 6.44 -1.78
CA LYS A 129 1.82 7.46 -2.44
C LYS A 129 3.21 6.99 -2.82
N GLU A 130 3.85 6.25 -1.94
CA GLU A 130 5.19 5.69 -2.20
C GLU A 130 5.15 4.74 -3.40
N VAL A 131 4.07 3.96 -3.53
CA VAL A 131 3.83 3.08 -4.69
C VAL A 131 3.63 3.92 -5.96
N ALA A 132 2.82 4.98 -5.91
CA ALA A 132 2.65 5.86 -7.07
C ALA A 132 3.93 6.60 -7.47
N ALA A 133 4.75 7.02 -6.51
CA ALA A 133 6.05 7.63 -6.78
C ALA A 133 6.98 6.64 -7.48
N ALA A 134 7.13 5.43 -6.93
CA ALA A 134 7.95 4.39 -7.54
C ALA A 134 7.47 3.99 -8.94
N LEU A 135 6.15 3.95 -9.17
CA LEU A 135 5.58 3.69 -10.49
C LEU A 135 5.87 4.84 -11.48
N ASN A 136 5.82 6.10 -11.02
CA ASN A 136 6.16 7.24 -11.87
C ASN A 136 7.64 7.22 -12.26
N ASP A 137 8.54 6.85 -11.34
CA ASP A 137 9.95 6.69 -11.64
C ASP A 137 10.17 5.60 -12.69
N PHE A 138 9.48 4.46 -12.56
CA PHE A 138 9.48 3.39 -13.56
C PHE A 138 8.98 3.85 -14.94
N ILE A 139 7.86 4.59 -14.99
CA ILE A 139 7.32 5.13 -16.24
C ILE A 139 8.31 6.10 -16.89
N ALA A 140 8.96 6.95 -16.09
CA ALA A 140 9.96 7.90 -16.59
C ALA A 140 11.17 7.18 -17.21
N GLU A 141 11.67 6.13 -16.55
CA GLU A 141 12.77 5.30 -17.06
C GLU A 141 12.39 4.60 -18.39
N LYS A 142 11.17 4.05 -18.46
CA LYS A 142 10.68 3.42 -19.70
C LYS A 142 10.49 4.42 -20.83
N ARG A 143 9.98 5.62 -20.55
CA ARG A 143 9.86 6.70 -21.52
C ARG A 143 11.23 7.12 -22.08
N ALA A 144 12.23 7.29 -21.21
CA ALA A 144 13.59 7.62 -21.62
C ALA A 144 14.19 6.53 -22.53
N THR A 145 13.99 5.27 -22.17
CA THR A 145 14.43 4.11 -23.00
C THR A 145 13.76 4.13 -24.37
N TYR A 146 12.45 4.40 -24.43
CA TYR A 146 11.70 4.49 -25.69
C TYR A 146 12.20 5.63 -26.59
N GLN A 147 12.53 6.78 -26.01
CA GLN A 147 13.09 7.92 -26.74
C GLN A 147 14.49 7.63 -27.29
N GLN A 148 15.33 6.94 -26.52
CA GLN A 148 16.64 6.48 -26.99
C GLN A 148 16.50 5.49 -28.14
N LEU A 149 15.56 4.53 -28.04
CA LEU A 149 15.29 3.57 -29.10
C LEU A 149 14.80 4.26 -30.38
N HIS A 150 13.84 5.18 -30.26
CA HIS A 150 13.28 5.90 -31.40
C HIS A 150 14.33 6.80 -32.08
N SER A 151 15.18 7.48 -31.30
CA SER A 151 16.27 8.29 -31.86
C SER A 151 17.33 7.43 -32.56
N GLY A 152 17.70 6.27 -32.00
CA GLY A 152 18.59 5.31 -32.65
C GLY A 152 18.01 4.74 -33.95
N LEU A 153 16.70 4.46 -33.98
CA LEU A 153 16.03 3.96 -35.17
C LEU A 153 15.97 5.02 -36.29
N ASN A 154 15.68 6.28 -35.95
CA ASN A 154 15.72 7.39 -36.90
C ASN A 154 17.14 7.64 -37.44
N GLN A 155 18.17 7.48 -36.60
CA GLN A 155 19.56 7.51 -37.05
C GLN A 155 19.90 6.36 -38.00
N LEU A 156 19.38 5.15 -37.76
CA LEU A 156 19.55 4.02 -38.68
C LEU A 156 18.86 4.28 -40.02
N VAL A 157 17.59 4.71 -40.00
CA VAL A 157 16.83 4.99 -41.22
C VAL A 157 17.51 6.06 -42.06
N SER A 158 17.94 7.17 -41.44
CA SER A 158 18.67 8.23 -42.14
C SER A 158 20.01 7.75 -42.70
N ARG A 159 20.75 6.90 -41.98
CA ARG A 159 22.00 6.31 -42.49
C ARG A 159 21.79 5.33 -43.62
N VAL A 160 20.77 4.47 -43.57
CA VAL A 160 20.41 3.56 -44.68
C VAL A 160 20.01 4.37 -45.90
N TYR A 161 19.16 5.39 -45.72
CA TYR A 161 18.77 6.29 -46.80
C TYR A 161 19.97 7.00 -47.44
N ASN A 162 20.91 7.49 -46.63
CA ASN A 162 22.15 8.10 -47.12
C ASN A 162 23.08 7.09 -47.78
N ALA A 163 23.13 5.85 -47.27
CA ALA A 163 23.91 4.76 -47.86
C ALA A 163 23.31 4.28 -49.19
N GLU A 164 21.99 4.25 -49.34
CA GLU A 164 21.25 4.00 -50.59
C GLU A 164 21.51 5.10 -51.62
N LEU A 165 21.48 6.37 -51.20
CA LEU A 165 21.88 7.51 -52.02
C LEU A 165 23.37 7.45 -52.43
N ALA A 166 24.23 6.94 -51.55
CA ALA A 166 25.64 6.69 -51.86
C ALA A 166 25.82 5.47 -52.78
N THR A 167 25.01 4.42 -52.65
CA THR A 167 25.03 3.26 -53.58
C THR A 167 24.53 3.65 -54.97
N ALA A 168 23.54 4.55 -55.06
CA ALA A 168 23.13 5.18 -56.31
C ALA A 168 24.23 6.07 -56.94
N ARG A 169 25.23 6.50 -56.15
CA ARG A 169 26.38 7.31 -56.59
C ARG A 169 27.70 6.53 -56.82
N ARG A 170 27.87 5.33 -56.25
CA ARG A 170 28.92 4.26 -56.43
C ARG A 170 29.57 3.81 -55.10
N GLN A 171 29.55 2.49 -54.90
CA GLN A 171 30.33 1.57 -54.02
C GLN A 171 30.39 1.86 -52.50
N LEU A 172 29.66 1.06 -51.71
CA LEU A 172 29.81 0.97 -50.26
C LEU A 172 31.18 0.38 -49.89
N THR A 173 31.90 1.08 -49.02
CA THR A 173 33.10 0.57 -48.36
C THR A 173 32.73 -0.48 -47.30
N ASN A 174 33.52 -1.55 -47.16
CA ASN A 174 33.30 -2.63 -46.20
C ASN A 174 33.23 -2.17 -44.72
N GLU A 175 33.71 -0.96 -44.41
CA GLU A 175 33.60 -0.35 -43.08
C GLU A 175 32.16 0.05 -42.73
N ASP A 176 31.39 0.56 -43.67
CA ASP A 176 30.01 1.01 -43.43
C ASP A 176 29.09 -0.17 -43.09
N LEU A 177 29.29 -1.31 -43.76
CA LEU A 177 28.57 -2.56 -43.48
C LEU A 177 28.94 -3.17 -42.12
N LYS A 178 30.21 -3.08 -41.71
CA LYS A 178 30.65 -3.51 -40.37
C LYS A 178 30.04 -2.65 -39.26
N LEU A 179 29.96 -1.33 -39.47
CA LEU A 179 29.36 -0.42 -38.50
C LEU A 179 27.84 -0.59 -38.37
N LEU A 180 27.14 -0.85 -39.48
CA LEU A 180 25.71 -1.16 -39.46
C LEU A 180 25.40 -2.46 -38.72
N THR A 181 26.22 -3.50 -38.92
CA THR A 181 26.06 -4.78 -38.21
C THR A 181 26.39 -4.67 -36.73
N GLU A 182 27.39 -3.87 -36.34
CA GLU A 182 27.73 -3.63 -34.93
C GLU A 182 26.62 -2.86 -34.19
N LEU A 183 26.04 -1.83 -34.82
CA LEU A 183 24.90 -1.08 -34.26
C LEU A 183 23.63 -1.92 -34.14
N ALA A 184 23.32 -2.73 -35.16
CA ALA A 184 22.21 -3.68 -35.09
C ALA A 184 22.43 -4.71 -33.97
N GLY A 185 23.68 -5.15 -33.75
CA GLY A 185 24.06 -6.00 -32.62
C GLY A 185 23.81 -5.34 -31.26
N LYS A 186 24.24 -4.09 -31.07
CA LYS A 186 24.01 -3.32 -29.84
C LYS A 186 22.53 -3.12 -29.53
N LEU A 187 21.72 -2.79 -30.54
CA LEU A 187 20.27 -2.67 -30.39
C LEU A 187 19.60 -3.99 -30.00
N ARG A 188 20.05 -5.11 -30.59
CA ARG A 188 19.54 -6.44 -30.25
C ARG A 188 19.89 -6.85 -28.81
N GLN A 189 20.99 -6.34 -28.27
CA GLN A 189 21.42 -6.59 -26.89
C GLN A 189 20.62 -5.76 -25.87
N GLN A 190 20.19 -4.56 -26.25
CA GLN A 190 19.32 -3.70 -25.42
C GLN A 190 17.85 -4.14 -25.39
N LEU A 191 17.45 -5.04 -26.30
CA LEU A 191 16.10 -5.64 -26.38
C LEU A 191 15.94 -6.93 -25.54
N LYS A 192 17.03 -7.48 -24.99
CA LYS A 192 17.02 -8.61 -24.05
C LYS A 192 17.05 -8.13 -22.61
#